data_AF-A0A097PJG3-F1
#
_entry.id   AF-A0A097PJG3-F1
#
_cell.length_a   1.000
_cell.length_b   1.000
_cell.length_c   1.000
_cell.angle_alpha   90.00
_cell.angle_beta   90.00
_cell.angle_gamma   90.00
#
_symmetry.space_group_name_H-M   'P 1'
#
loop_
_entity.id
_entity.type
_entity.pdbx_description
1 polymer ?
#
loop_
_entity_poly.entity_id
_entity_poly.type
_entity_poly.pdbx_seq_one_letter_code
_entity_poly.pdbx_strand_id
1 'polypeptide(L)'
;GYLIVSVLETMKTYSSEDGLTEEALVAKLRTCRYHHLFLNTSLRHNSSGTCRWGEYGEGGLLWGECNARHFEWFEGDPVTELLIKVRELYGLDDGVVFRNVTVLSENRPCPLHLGTATQIGVIPTEGIPCLLKVLLPSSCAGLPVLYIRDLLLNPPAYEIASTIQATCKLMSNVTCSIPEFTCVSSAKLVKLLELREANHIEFCRIKNVLDEILHMYRSSELCEILKSLMDPTWVATGLKVDFETLVNECEWAYGRIHEMISVDDEIDRKLSSCSVIPSEFFEDMECLWKGRVKRVHIEEEFAEVGRAAQALSLAVTEDFLPIISRIKATTAPLGGPKGEILYVLVDEICRGTETAKGTCIAGSIVETLDKIGCLGIVSTHLHGIFDLPLDTKNAEYKAMATEYVDGQTKPTWRLIDGICRESLAFETAKREGIPETIIQRAEDLYFSAYAEEVSPERVEERKKVSYSGGILNSSHEAHIPPRGTTAGALDHNTNSGKVEVIERKDVESAITIICQRKLIELYKQKSTSELLAVQCVTIGAREQPPPSTIGASCVYVMLRPDKRLYVGVTDDLEGRVRAHRSKEGMHNASFLYFIVQGKSIACQLETLLINQLPNKGF
;
A
#
# COMPACT_ATOMS: atom_id res chain seq x y z
N GLY A 1 -42.44 -3.49 -20.53
CA GLY A 1 -40.97 -3.38 -20.57
C GLY A 1 -40.39 -4.44 -19.65
N TYR A 2 -39.08 -4.40 -19.45
CA TYR A 2 -38.37 -5.27 -18.52
C TYR A 2 -37.94 -4.49 -17.27
N LEU A 3 -37.83 -5.22 -16.16
CA LEU A 3 -37.34 -4.75 -14.88
C LEU A 3 -35.95 -5.35 -14.62
N ILE A 4 -34.99 -4.54 -14.18
CA ILE A 4 -33.73 -5.02 -13.62
C ILE A 4 -33.59 -4.53 -12.19
N VAL A 5 -33.31 -5.47 -11.28
CA VAL A 5 -32.99 -5.17 -9.89
C VAL A 5 -31.51 -5.48 -9.68
N SER A 6 -30.74 -4.50 -9.21
CA SER A 6 -29.33 -4.65 -8.89
C SER A 6 -29.13 -4.53 -7.39
N VAL A 7 -28.44 -5.50 -6.79
CA VAL A 7 -28.12 -5.50 -5.35
C VAL A 7 -26.61 -5.48 -5.18
N LEU A 8 -26.12 -4.53 -4.38
CA LEU A 8 -24.72 -4.43 -4.00
C LEU A 8 -24.60 -4.72 -2.50
N GLU A 9 -24.21 -5.97 -2.19
CA GLU A 9 -24.12 -6.48 -0.82
C GLU A 9 -23.19 -5.64 0.05
N THR A 10 -21.97 -5.36 -0.41
CA THR A 10 -20.95 -4.62 0.38
C THR A 10 -21.40 -3.23 0.78
N MET A 11 -22.27 -2.59 -0.01
CA MET A 11 -22.80 -1.26 0.29
C MET A 11 -24.17 -1.32 0.97
N LYS A 12 -24.76 -2.52 1.09
CA LYS A 12 -26.12 -2.75 1.58
C LYS A 12 -27.14 -1.90 0.83
N THR A 13 -27.02 -1.84 -0.50
CA THR A 13 -27.89 -1.03 -1.37
C THR A 13 -28.53 -1.85 -2.46
N TYR A 14 -29.72 -1.46 -2.90
CA TYR A 14 -30.36 -2.00 -4.10
C TYR A 14 -30.99 -0.89 -4.97
N SER A 15 -30.97 -1.09 -6.29
CA SER A 15 -31.67 -0.24 -7.26
C SER A 15 -32.60 -1.08 -8.12
N SER A 16 -33.71 -0.47 -8.55
CA SER A 16 -34.73 -1.08 -9.40
C SER A 16 -35.00 -0.17 -10.60
N GLU A 17 -34.69 -0.61 -11.81
CA GLU A 17 -34.96 0.13 -13.05
C GLU A 17 -36.05 -0.59 -13.85
N ASP A 18 -37.24 0.01 -13.93
CA ASP A 18 -38.39 -0.51 -14.69
C ASP A 18 -38.52 0.15 -16.08
N GLY A 19 -39.34 -0.44 -16.94
CA GLY A 19 -39.68 0.13 -18.25
C GLY A 19 -38.59 -0.05 -19.32
N LEU A 20 -37.60 -0.91 -19.08
CA LEU A 20 -36.51 -1.12 -20.03
C LEU A 20 -36.98 -1.86 -21.29
N THR A 21 -36.37 -1.54 -22.44
CA THR A 21 -36.52 -2.35 -23.65
C THR A 21 -35.64 -3.59 -23.55
N GLU A 22 -35.93 -4.62 -24.36
CA GLU A 22 -35.12 -5.85 -24.40
C GLU A 22 -33.65 -5.56 -24.71
N GLU A 23 -33.41 -4.67 -25.68
CA GLU A 23 -32.06 -4.25 -26.07
C GLU A 23 -31.34 -3.47 -24.97
N ALA A 24 -32.03 -2.56 -24.27
CA ALA A 24 -31.44 -1.79 -23.18
C ALA A 24 -31.03 -2.71 -22.02
N LEU A 25 -31.85 -3.73 -21.72
CA LEU A 25 -31.53 -4.72 -20.70
C LEU A 25 -30.30 -5.56 -21.09
N VAL A 26 -30.22 -6.03 -22.35
CA VAL A 26 -29.04 -6.77 -22.84
C VAL A 26 -27.79 -5.90 -22.83
N ALA A 27 -27.89 -4.63 -23.23
CA ALA A 27 -26.77 -3.70 -23.17
C ALA A 27 -26.25 -3.56 -21.73
N LYS A 28 -27.14 -3.38 -20.74
CA LYS A 28 -26.79 -3.33 -19.32
C LYS A 28 -26.14 -4.63 -18.83
N LEU A 29 -26.68 -5.79 -19.18
CA LEU A 29 -26.09 -7.09 -18.79
C LEU A 29 -24.68 -7.31 -19.37
N ARG A 30 -24.36 -6.72 -20.52
CA ARG A 30 -23.01 -6.77 -21.13
C ARG A 30 -22.02 -5.80 -20.49
N THR A 31 -22.48 -4.70 -19.92
CA THR A 31 -21.60 -3.68 -19.34
C THR A 31 -21.46 -3.76 -17.83
N CYS A 32 -22.49 -4.24 -17.13
CA CYS A 32 -22.46 -4.39 -15.68
C CYS A 32 -21.64 -5.62 -15.28
N ARG A 33 -20.83 -5.46 -14.24
CA ARG A 33 -20.18 -6.58 -13.55
C ARG A 33 -21.10 -7.06 -12.43
N TYR A 34 -21.38 -8.36 -12.41
CA TYR A 34 -22.19 -8.99 -11.37
C TYR A 34 -21.65 -10.39 -11.07
N HIS A 35 -21.95 -10.91 -9.88
CA HIS A 35 -21.52 -12.24 -9.45
C HIS A 35 -22.59 -13.31 -9.74
N HIS A 36 -23.86 -12.98 -9.49
CA HIS A 36 -24.99 -13.89 -9.64
C HIS A 36 -26.07 -13.24 -10.49
N LEU A 37 -26.73 -14.06 -11.32
CA LEU A 37 -27.87 -13.66 -12.15
C LEU A 37 -29.11 -14.45 -11.72
N PHE A 38 -30.18 -13.74 -11.43
CA PHE A 38 -31.46 -14.33 -11.04
C PHE A 38 -32.55 -13.90 -12.02
N LEU A 39 -33.38 -14.85 -12.43
CA LEU A 39 -34.48 -14.63 -13.38
C LEU A 39 -35.80 -14.92 -12.69
N ASN A 40 -36.72 -13.97 -12.76
CA ASN A 40 -38.05 -14.15 -12.18
C ASN A 40 -38.94 -14.96 -13.14
N THR A 41 -39.73 -15.90 -12.60
CA THR A 41 -40.59 -16.79 -13.43
C THR A 41 -41.59 -16.07 -14.31
N SER A 42 -41.91 -14.79 -14.05
CA SER A 42 -42.69 -13.95 -14.96
C SER A 42 -42.14 -13.92 -16.40
N LEU A 43 -40.82 -14.06 -16.60
CA LEU A 43 -40.20 -14.12 -17.94
C LEU A 43 -40.59 -15.36 -18.74
N ARG A 44 -41.08 -16.42 -18.09
CA ARG A 44 -41.50 -17.66 -18.78
C ARG A 44 -42.81 -17.51 -19.54
N HIS A 45 -43.61 -16.50 -19.17
CA HIS A 45 -44.92 -16.27 -19.75
C HIS A 45 -44.83 -15.16 -20.79
N ASN A 46 -45.07 -15.50 -22.06
CA ASN A 46 -45.17 -14.49 -23.10
C ASN A 46 -46.60 -13.98 -23.28
N SER A 47 -46.74 -12.83 -23.94
CA SER A 47 -48.02 -12.19 -24.26
C SER A 47 -48.97 -13.09 -25.08
N SER A 48 -48.44 -14.09 -25.78
CA SER A 48 -49.18 -15.10 -26.54
C SER A 48 -49.61 -16.35 -25.76
N GLY A 49 -49.33 -16.43 -24.44
CA GLY A 49 -49.77 -17.54 -23.58
C GLY A 49 -48.98 -18.84 -23.73
N THR A 50 -47.83 -18.84 -24.40
CA THR A 50 -46.93 -20.01 -24.49
C THR A 50 -45.83 -19.91 -23.45
N CYS A 51 -45.55 -21.01 -22.74
CA CYS A 51 -44.53 -21.06 -21.67
C CYS A 51 -43.08 -21.22 -22.16
N ARG A 52 -42.78 -20.83 -23.40
CA ARG A 52 -41.44 -20.97 -23.99
C ARG A 52 -40.81 -19.60 -24.17
N TRP A 53 -40.11 -19.15 -23.15
CA TRP A 53 -39.17 -18.04 -23.31
C TRP A 53 -38.02 -18.50 -24.21
N GLY A 54 -37.77 -17.77 -25.31
CA GLY A 54 -36.46 -17.81 -25.96
C GLY A 54 -36.24 -18.68 -27.20
N GLU A 55 -37.18 -19.53 -27.66
CA GLU A 55 -36.93 -20.32 -28.88
C GLU A 55 -37.37 -19.57 -30.16
N TYR A 56 -38.57 -18.97 -30.18
CA TYR A 56 -39.07 -18.15 -31.30
C TYR A 56 -40.16 -17.19 -30.78
N GLY A 57 -39.83 -15.94 -30.44
CA GLY A 57 -40.81 -14.95 -29.93
C GLY A 57 -40.20 -13.74 -29.19
N GLU A 58 -41.05 -12.97 -28.49
CA GLU A 58 -40.64 -11.90 -27.56
C GLU A 58 -39.63 -12.42 -26.52
N GLY A 59 -38.53 -11.69 -26.28
CA GLY A 59 -37.52 -12.08 -25.31
C GLY A 59 -36.38 -12.96 -25.83
N GLY A 60 -36.28 -13.20 -27.14
CA GLY A 60 -35.23 -14.04 -27.75
C GLY A 60 -33.82 -13.48 -27.65
N LEU A 61 -33.64 -12.15 -27.75
CA LEU A 61 -32.35 -11.49 -27.61
C LEU A 61 -31.86 -11.58 -26.16
N LEU A 62 -32.76 -11.30 -25.21
CA LEU A 62 -32.46 -11.42 -23.78
C LEU A 62 -32.20 -12.87 -23.37
N TRP A 63 -32.97 -13.82 -23.91
CA TRP A 63 -32.73 -15.24 -23.69
C TRP A 63 -31.36 -15.67 -24.18
N GLY A 64 -30.96 -15.27 -25.40
CA GLY A 64 -29.62 -15.56 -25.93
C GLY A 64 -28.50 -15.05 -25.03
N GLU A 65 -28.67 -13.86 -24.44
CA GLU A 65 -27.70 -13.28 -23.51
C GLU A 65 -27.66 -14.00 -22.15
N CYS A 66 -28.81 -14.35 -21.59
CA CYS A 66 -28.92 -15.03 -20.30
C CYS A 66 -28.52 -16.50 -20.37
N ASN A 67 -28.90 -17.22 -21.44
CA ASN A 67 -28.61 -18.64 -21.63
C ASN A 67 -27.12 -18.94 -21.80
N ALA A 68 -26.33 -17.94 -22.21
CA ALA A 68 -24.88 -18.03 -22.23
C ALA A 68 -24.23 -17.93 -20.83
N ARG A 69 -25.00 -17.66 -19.78
CA ARG A 69 -24.52 -17.39 -18.41
C ARG A 69 -25.20 -18.31 -17.40
N HIS A 70 -24.58 -18.48 -16.23
CA HIS A 70 -25.22 -19.18 -15.12
C HIS A 70 -26.30 -18.30 -14.49
N PHE A 71 -27.52 -18.81 -14.35
CA PHE A 71 -28.61 -18.12 -13.69
C PHE A 71 -29.49 -19.07 -12.88
N GLU A 72 -30.21 -18.52 -11.91
CA GLU A 72 -31.19 -19.24 -11.10
C GLU A 72 -32.59 -18.63 -11.24
N TRP A 73 -33.62 -19.47 -11.19
CA TRP A 73 -35.00 -19.03 -11.23
C TRP A 73 -35.55 -18.77 -9.83
N PHE A 74 -36.38 -17.75 -9.68
CA PHE A 74 -37.14 -17.51 -8.45
C PHE A 74 -38.57 -17.02 -8.75
N GLU A 75 -39.47 -17.21 -7.78
CA GLU A 75 -40.88 -16.79 -7.83
C GLU A 75 -41.14 -15.75 -6.75
N GLY A 76 -42.14 -14.87 -6.95
CA GLY A 76 -42.51 -13.84 -5.99
C GLY A 76 -42.09 -12.43 -6.42
N ASP A 77 -42.11 -11.49 -5.46
CA ASP A 77 -41.75 -10.09 -5.69
C ASP A 77 -40.24 -9.96 -6.04
N PRO A 78 -39.89 -9.37 -7.19
CA PRO A 78 -38.51 -9.30 -7.67
C PRO A 78 -37.50 -8.68 -6.69
N VAL A 79 -37.92 -7.65 -5.93
CA VAL A 79 -37.02 -6.96 -5.00
C VAL A 79 -36.88 -7.77 -3.72
N THR A 80 -38.00 -8.15 -3.10
CA THR A 80 -38.02 -8.82 -1.80
C THR A 80 -37.31 -10.17 -1.85
N GLU A 81 -37.63 -10.99 -2.86
CA GLU A 81 -37.05 -12.33 -3.01
C GLU A 81 -35.57 -12.28 -3.38
N LEU A 82 -35.15 -11.33 -4.21
CA LEU A 82 -33.73 -11.16 -4.54
C LEU A 82 -32.92 -10.75 -3.30
N LEU A 83 -33.47 -9.88 -2.44
CA LEU A 83 -32.81 -9.51 -1.19
C LEU A 83 -32.67 -10.72 -0.24
N ILE A 84 -33.69 -11.58 -0.15
CA ILE A 84 -33.61 -12.83 0.62
C ILE A 84 -32.50 -13.72 0.06
N LYS A 85 -32.46 -13.93 -1.25
CA LYS A 85 -31.41 -14.72 -1.90
C LYS A 85 -30.01 -14.18 -1.66
N VAL A 86 -29.83 -12.86 -1.71
CA VAL A 86 -28.54 -12.24 -1.42
C VAL A 86 -28.16 -12.45 0.05
N ARG A 87 -29.10 -12.37 1.00
CA ARG A 87 -28.81 -12.68 2.40
C ARG A 87 -28.36 -14.13 2.59
N GLU A 88 -29.07 -15.08 1.96
CA GLU A 88 -28.71 -16.50 1.99
C GLU A 88 -27.31 -16.75 1.41
N LEU A 89 -27.00 -16.16 0.25
CA LEU A 89 -25.72 -16.36 -0.45
C LEU A 89 -24.52 -15.82 0.31
N TYR A 90 -24.67 -14.66 0.96
CA TYR A 90 -23.58 -13.97 1.66
C TYR A 90 -23.61 -14.18 3.17
N GLY A 91 -24.54 -15.00 3.69
CA GLY A 91 -24.67 -15.29 5.12
C GLY A 91 -24.99 -14.07 5.97
N LEU A 92 -25.81 -13.15 5.47
CA LEU A 92 -26.19 -11.93 6.16
C LEU A 92 -27.37 -12.18 7.11
N ASP A 93 -27.37 -11.51 8.27
CA ASP A 93 -28.48 -11.57 9.21
C ASP A 93 -29.80 -11.05 8.60
N ASP A 94 -30.92 -11.62 9.02
CA ASP A 94 -32.26 -11.21 8.57
C ASP A 94 -32.59 -9.75 8.92
N GLY A 95 -31.94 -9.20 9.94
CA GLY A 95 -32.07 -7.80 10.36
C GLY A 95 -31.33 -6.79 9.46
N VAL A 96 -30.50 -7.23 8.51
CA VAL A 96 -29.74 -6.33 7.62
C VAL A 96 -30.70 -5.62 6.66
N VAL A 97 -30.78 -4.29 6.81
CA VAL A 97 -31.59 -3.41 5.96
C VAL A 97 -30.79 -2.99 4.73
N PHE A 98 -31.33 -3.27 3.55
CA PHE A 98 -30.80 -2.74 2.30
C PHE A 98 -31.46 -1.40 1.96
N ARG A 99 -30.65 -0.37 1.69
CA ARG A 99 -31.12 0.96 1.31
C ARG A 99 -31.52 0.99 -0.16
N ASN A 100 -32.71 1.52 -0.45
CA ASN A 100 -33.14 1.78 -1.81
C ASN A 100 -32.38 2.99 -2.38
N VAL A 101 -31.62 2.77 -3.46
CA VAL A 101 -30.86 3.79 -4.19
C VAL A 101 -31.43 4.04 -5.59
N THR A 102 -32.68 3.63 -5.82
CA THR A 102 -33.37 3.84 -7.09
C THR A 102 -33.59 5.33 -7.35
N VAL A 103 -33.13 5.79 -8.51
CA VAL A 103 -33.39 7.15 -9.00
C VAL A 103 -34.56 7.08 -9.98
N LEU A 104 -35.66 7.74 -9.66
CA LEU A 104 -36.85 7.78 -10.53
C LEU A 104 -36.52 8.48 -11.86
N SER A 105 -36.86 7.83 -12.96
CA SER A 105 -36.43 8.19 -14.31
C SER A 105 -37.50 8.94 -15.11
N GLU A 106 -38.16 9.94 -14.52
CA GLU A 106 -39.05 10.79 -15.31
C GLU A 106 -38.22 11.59 -16.33
N ASN A 107 -38.61 11.56 -17.61
CA ASN A 107 -37.96 12.30 -18.71
C ASN A 107 -36.51 11.91 -19.03
N ARG A 108 -36.14 10.63 -18.86
CA ARG A 108 -34.85 10.10 -19.31
C ARG A 108 -34.83 9.89 -20.84
N PRO A 109 -33.74 10.25 -21.56
CA PRO A 109 -33.58 9.84 -22.94
C PRO A 109 -33.56 8.32 -23.08
N CYS A 110 -34.06 7.79 -24.20
CA CYS A 110 -33.98 6.36 -24.47
C CYS A 110 -32.50 5.92 -24.57
N PRO A 111 -32.13 4.80 -23.93
CA PRO A 111 -30.84 4.14 -24.15
C PRO A 111 -30.54 3.89 -25.63
N LEU A 112 -29.25 3.79 -25.97
CA LEU A 112 -28.85 3.36 -27.32
C LEU A 112 -29.37 1.94 -27.60
N HIS A 113 -29.88 1.74 -28.81
CA HIS A 113 -30.17 0.43 -29.36
C HIS A 113 -28.90 -0.44 -29.35
N LEU A 114 -29.04 -1.74 -29.10
CA LEU A 114 -27.90 -2.66 -28.99
C LEU A 114 -27.11 -2.70 -30.30
N GLY A 115 -27.82 -2.69 -31.44
CA GLY A 115 -27.19 -2.62 -32.77
C GLY A 115 -26.35 -1.36 -32.94
N THR A 116 -26.88 -0.20 -32.55
CA THR A 116 -26.12 1.07 -32.61
C THR A 116 -24.91 1.04 -31.68
N ALA A 117 -25.10 0.63 -30.42
CA ALA A 117 -24.04 0.60 -29.40
C ALA A 117 -22.87 -0.32 -29.77
N THR A 118 -23.16 -1.43 -30.46
CA THR A 118 -22.15 -2.35 -31.00
C THR A 118 -21.47 -1.78 -32.24
N GLN A 119 -22.23 -1.23 -33.21
CA GLN A 119 -21.70 -0.66 -34.45
C GLN A 119 -20.77 0.55 -34.26
N ILE A 120 -20.99 1.35 -33.22
CA ILE A 120 -20.10 2.46 -32.85
C ILE A 120 -18.98 2.03 -31.87
N GLY A 121 -18.94 0.75 -31.50
CA GLY A 121 -17.92 0.19 -30.61
C GLY A 121 -17.93 0.76 -29.19
N VAL A 122 -19.08 1.26 -28.70
CA VAL A 122 -19.27 1.61 -27.29
C VAL A 122 -19.32 0.32 -26.46
N ILE A 123 -20.03 -0.70 -26.97
CA ILE A 123 -19.94 -2.09 -26.51
C ILE A 123 -18.83 -2.78 -27.31
N PRO A 124 -17.76 -3.29 -26.68
CA PRO A 124 -16.68 -3.97 -27.37
C PRO A 124 -17.19 -5.15 -28.19
N THR A 125 -16.95 -5.11 -29.50
CA THR A 125 -17.36 -6.14 -30.45
C THR A 125 -16.18 -6.42 -31.38
N GLU A 126 -15.92 -7.68 -31.67
CA GLU A 126 -14.81 -8.08 -32.54
C GLU A 126 -14.95 -7.45 -33.94
N GLY A 127 -13.84 -6.92 -34.46
CA GLY A 127 -13.81 -6.25 -35.77
C GLY A 127 -14.38 -4.82 -35.81
N ILE A 128 -14.95 -4.30 -34.72
CA ILE A 128 -15.53 -2.94 -34.70
C ILE A 128 -14.62 -1.95 -33.95
N PRO A 129 -14.24 -0.81 -34.57
CA PRO A 129 -13.49 0.25 -33.90
C PRO A 129 -14.25 0.87 -32.72
N CYS A 130 -13.55 1.21 -31.65
CA CYS A 130 -14.15 1.80 -30.45
C CYS A 130 -14.22 3.32 -30.55
N LEU A 131 -15.43 3.90 -30.60
CA LEU A 131 -15.64 5.35 -30.58
C LEU A 131 -14.92 6.04 -29.41
N LEU A 132 -14.94 5.43 -28.23
CA LEU A 132 -14.32 6.00 -27.02
C LEU A 132 -12.80 6.14 -27.16
N LYS A 133 -12.13 5.27 -27.93
CA LYS A 133 -10.69 5.38 -28.23
C LYS A 133 -10.36 6.54 -29.17
N VAL A 134 -11.35 7.01 -29.94
CA VAL A 134 -11.22 8.15 -30.86
C VAL A 134 -11.55 9.47 -30.14
N LEU A 135 -12.57 9.45 -29.28
CA LEU A 135 -13.02 10.64 -28.55
C LEU A 135 -12.11 11.03 -27.38
N LEU A 136 -11.49 10.05 -26.72
CA LEU A 136 -10.69 10.30 -25.53
C LEU A 136 -9.19 10.24 -25.87
N PRO A 137 -8.35 11.08 -25.23
CA PRO A 137 -6.90 11.00 -25.36
C PRO A 137 -6.37 9.60 -25.04
N SER A 138 -5.27 9.18 -25.66
CA SER A 138 -4.65 7.87 -25.39
C SER A 138 -4.19 7.70 -23.94
N SER A 139 -3.96 8.80 -23.22
CA SER A 139 -3.66 8.83 -21.79
C SER A 139 -4.88 8.56 -20.90
N CYS A 140 -6.09 8.66 -21.45
CA CYS A 140 -7.34 8.46 -20.73
C CYS A 140 -7.67 6.96 -20.67
N ALA A 141 -7.45 6.35 -19.50
CA ALA A 141 -7.72 4.93 -19.26
C ALA A 141 -8.50 4.74 -17.95
N GLY A 142 -9.18 3.60 -17.82
CA GLY A 142 -9.88 3.24 -16.59
C GLY A 142 -11.22 3.96 -16.42
N LEU A 143 -11.39 4.66 -15.29
CA LEU A 143 -12.68 5.20 -14.84
C LEU A 143 -13.33 6.21 -15.78
N PRO A 144 -12.63 7.20 -16.37
CA PRO A 144 -13.28 8.17 -17.25
C PRO A 144 -13.88 7.51 -18.50
N VAL A 145 -13.19 6.52 -19.07
CA VAL A 145 -13.70 5.73 -20.22
C VAL A 145 -14.96 4.96 -19.83
N LEU A 146 -14.98 4.36 -18.63
CA LEU A 146 -16.14 3.65 -18.11
C LEU A 146 -17.31 4.59 -17.86
N TYR A 147 -17.05 5.77 -17.30
CA TYR A 147 -18.07 6.79 -17.03
C TYR A 147 -18.71 7.31 -18.32
N ILE A 148 -17.92 7.67 -19.34
CA ILE A 148 -18.47 8.11 -20.63
C ILE A 148 -19.21 6.97 -21.34
N ARG A 149 -18.69 5.73 -21.27
CA ARG A 149 -19.42 4.56 -21.80
C ARG A 149 -20.80 4.44 -21.15
N ASP A 150 -20.85 4.52 -19.83
CA ASP A 150 -22.10 4.40 -19.09
C ASP A 150 -23.06 5.54 -19.42
N LEU A 151 -22.59 6.80 -19.49
CA LEU A 151 -23.43 7.93 -19.93
C LEU A 151 -24.03 7.74 -21.33
N LEU A 152 -23.30 7.13 -22.27
CA LEU A 152 -23.80 6.88 -23.62
C LEU A 152 -24.84 5.74 -23.65
N LEU A 153 -24.63 4.69 -22.88
CA LEU A 153 -25.53 3.54 -22.84
C LEU A 153 -26.76 3.79 -21.96
N ASN A 154 -26.58 4.58 -20.90
CA ASN A 154 -27.51 4.81 -19.82
C ASN A 154 -27.62 6.32 -19.55
N PRO A 155 -28.06 7.15 -20.52
CA PRO A 155 -28.07 8.61 -20.38
C PRO A 155 -28.95 9.07 -19.21
N PRO A 156 -28.52 9.98 -18.33
CA PRO A 156 -29.33 10.41 -17.20
C PRO A 156 -30.49 11.32 -17.66
N ALA A 157 -31.36 11.74 -16.72
CA ALA A 157 -32.42 12.71 -17.01
C ALA A 157 -31.86 14.04 -17.56
N TYR A 158 -32.67 14.77 -18.32
CA TYR A 158 -32.25 16.00 -19.00
C TYR A 158 -31.61 17.03 -18.04
N GLU A 159 -32.19 17.23 -16.87
CA GLU A 159 -31.66 18.16 -15.86
C GLU A 159 -30.25 17.77 -15.43
N ILE A 160 -30.03 16.48 -15.12
CA ILE A 160 -28.71 15.96 -14.71
C ILE A 160 -27.70 16.08 -15.84
N ALA A 161 -28.10 15.76 -17.08
CA ALA A 161 -27.25 15.92 -18.24
C ALA A 161 -26.86 17.39 -18.48
N SER A 162 -27.81 18.31 -18.29
CA SER A 162 -27.58 19.77 -18.35
C SER A 162 -26.59 20.22 -17.27
N THR A 163 -26.75 19.73 -16.03
CA THR A 163 -25.82 20.00 -14.93
C THR A 163 -24.41 19.49 -15.24
N ILE A 164 -24.25 18.25 -15.73
CA ILE A 164 -22.94 17.72 -16.14
C ILE A 164 -22.31 18.62 -17.23
N GLN A 165 -23.09 19.04 -18.22
CA GLN A 165 -22.60 19.92 -19.28
C GLN A 165 -22.19 21.30 -18.72
N ALA A 166 -22.97 21.87 -17.81
CA ALA A 166 -22.66 23.14 -17.16
C ALA A 166 -21.36 23.04 -16.35
N THR A 167 -21.19 21.96 -15.59
CA THR A 167 -19.95 21.67 -14.84
C THR A 167 -18.74 21.59 -15.78
N CYS A 168 -18.84 20.90 -16.92
CA CYS A 168 -17.74 20.86 -17.88
C CYS A 168 -17.38 22.24 -18.45
N LYS A 169 -18.36 23.11 -18.70
CA LYS A 169 -18.14 24.51 -19.14
C LYS A 169 -17.50 25.36 -18.04
N LEU A 170 -17.84 25.13 -16.78
CA LEU A 170 -17.18 25.78 -15.65
C LEU A 170 -15.73 25.33 -15.54
N MET A 171 -15.49 24.01 -15.59
CA MET A 171 -14.15 23.42 -15.52
C MET A 171 -13.21 23.91 -16.63
N SER A 172 -13.71 24.19 -17.84
CA SER A 172 -12.87 24.70 -18.93
C SER A 172 -12.32 26.11 -18.69
N ASN A 173 -12.95 26.88 -17.80
CA ASN A 173 -12.62 28.27 -17.53
C ASN A 173 -11.82 28.47 -16.23
N VAL A 174 -11.55 27.40 -15.48
CA VAL A 174 -10.80 27.45 -14.22
C VAL A 174 -9.36 27.88 -14.48
N THR A 175 -8.83 28.76 -13.62
CA THR A 175 -7.44 29.25 -13.72
C THR A 175 -6.56 28.76 -12.58
N CYS A 176 -7.16 28.29 -11.48
CA CYS A 176 -6.45 27.67 -10.37
C CYS A 176 -6.10 26.20 -10.64
N SER A 177 -5.12 25.66 -9.91
CA SER A 177 -4.85 24.22 -9.93
C SER A 177 -6.06 23.42 -9.44
N ILE A 178 -6.23 22.21 -9.97
CA ILE A 178 -7.31 21.30 -9.60
C ILE A 178 -6.74 20.12 -8.81
N PRO A 179 -7.48 19.52 -7.86
CA PRO A 179 -7.03 18.30 -7.21
C PRO A 179 -6.85 17.15 -8.21
N GLU A 180 -5.88 16.25 -7.97
CA GLU A 180 -5.64 15.06 -8.80
C GLU A 180 -6.74 13.98 -8.65
N PHE A 181 -7.60 14.11 -7.63
CA PHE A 181 -8.67 13.20 -7.22
C PHE A 181 -8.24 11.75 -7.04
N THR A 182 -8.14 11.31 -5.79
CA THR A 182 -7.84 9.92 -5.46
C THR A 182 -9.03 9.03 -5.81
N CYS A 183 -8.87 8.19 -6.83
CA CYS A 183 -9.88 7.20 -7.15
C CYS A 183 -9.76 5.98 -6.22
N VAL A 184 -10.76 5.79 -5.34
CA VAL A 184 -10.81 4.65 -4.41
C VAL A 184 -12.11 3.88 -4.57
N SER A 185 -12.06 2.55 -4.47
CA SER A 185 -13.26 1.72 -4.46
C SER A 185 -14.01 1.89 -3.14
N SER A 186 -15.20 2.50 -3.18
CA SER A 186 -16.07 2.67 -2.01
C SER A 186 -16.43 1.32 -1.37
N ALA A 187 -16.82 0.33 -2.16
CA ALA A 187 -17.14 -1.03 -1.70
C ALA A 187 -15.96 -1.68 -0.95
N LYS A 188 -14.73 -1.53 -1.47
CA LYS A 188 -13.52 -2.04 -0.78
C LYS A 188 -13.32 -1.35 0.56
N LEU A 189 -13.42 -0.02 0.59
CA LEU A 189 -13.22 0.76 1.82
C LEU A 189 -14.26 0.40 2.88
N VAL A 190 -15.54 0.33 2.52
CA VAL A 190 -16.62 -0.04 3.45
C VAL A 190 -16.34 -1.41 4.05
N LYS A 191 -16.01 -2.41 3.23
CA LYS A 191 -15.68 -3.75 3.72
C LYS A 191 -14.49 -3.77 4.68
N LEU A 192 -13.40 -3.07 4.34
CA LEU A 192 -12.21 -2.99 5.20
C LEU A 192 -12.51 -2.28 6.53
N LEU A 193 -13.35 -1.25 6.51
CA LEU A 193 -13.75 -0.51 7.71
C LEU A 193 -14.68 -1.35 8.60
N GLU A 194 -15.65 -2.05 8.02
CA GLU A 194 -16.54 -2.95 8.76
C GLU A 194 -15.79 -4.11 9.42
N LEU A 195 -14.81 -4.70 8.72
CA LEU A 195 -13.96 -5.78 9.24
C LEU A 195 -12.84 -5.28 10.18
N ARG A 196 -12.67 -3.96 10.34
CA ARG A 196 -11.55 -3.32 11.08
C ARG A 196 -10.17 -3.71 10.55
N GLU A 197 -10.07 -3.96 9.25
CA GLU A 197 -8.84 -4.36 8.54
C GLU A 197 -8.22 -3.20 7.72
N ALA A 198 -8.81 -2.00 7.81
CA ALA A 198 -8.25 -0.82 7.16
C ALA A 198 -6.90 -0.43 7.79
N ASN A 199 -5.85 -0.40 6.97
CA ASN A 199 -4.51 -0.02 7.40
C ASN A 199 -4.22 1.48 7.16
N HIS A 200 -3.05 1.94 7.61
CA HIS A 200 -2.64 3.35 7.46
C HIS A 200 -2.67 3.86 6.00
N ILE A 201 -2.39 2.99 5.02
CA ILE A 201 -2.41 3.37 3.59
C ILE A 201 -3.84 3.69 3.14
N GLU A 202 -4.81 2.86 3.54
CA GLU A 202 -6.20 3.07 3.19
C GLU A 202 -6.78 4.30 3.89
N PHE A 203 -6.43 4.55 5.16
CA PHE A 203 -6.83 5.80 5.81
C PHE A 203 -6.13 7.04 5.22
N CYS A 204 -4.88 6.95 4.79
CA CYS A 204 -4.23 8.03 4.01
C CYS A 204 -4.99 8.32 2.72
N ARG A 205 -5.47 7.28 2.02
CA ARG A 205 -6.29 7.45 0.81
C ARG A 205 -7.64 8.12 1.13
N ILE A 206 -8.29 7.74 2.22
CA ILE A 206 -9.53 8.41 2.67
C ILE A 206 -9.24 9.88 2.96
N LYS A 207 -8.24 10.16 3.81
CA LYS A 207 -7.82 11.52 4.17
C LYS A 207 -7.56 12.37 2.93
N ASN A 208 -6.88 11.80 1.93
CA ASN A 208 -6.58 12.44 0.66
C ASN A 208 -7.84 12.85 -0.10
N VAL A 209 -8.84 11.98 -0.24
CA VAL A 209 -10.12 12.32 -0.88
C VAL A 209 -10.83 13.45 -0.13
N LEU A 210 -10.84 13.36 1.21
CA LEU A 210 -11.48 14.40 2.04
C LEU A 210 -10.79 15.75 1.87
N ASP A 211 -9.46 15.77 1.89
CA ASP A 211 -8.67 16.99 1.68
C ASP A 211 -8.90 17.61 0.29
N GLU A 212 -9.05 16.78 -0.75
CA GLU A 212 -9.36 17.22 -2.12
C GLU A 212 -10.75 17.90 -2.19
N ILE A 213 -11.76 17.34 -1.51
CA ILE A 213 -13.10 17.95 -1.41
C ILE A 213 -13.04 19.28 -0.62
N LEU A 214 -12.34 19.30 0.50
CA LEU A 214 -12.17 20.51 1.32
C LEU A 214 -11.38 21.60 0.59
N HIS A 215 -10.40 21.21 -0.23
CA HIS A 215 -9.68 22.13 -1.10
C HIS A 215 -10.62 22.76 -2.13
N MET A 216 -11.48 21.97 -2.79
CA MET A 216 -12.48 22.51 -3.70
C MET A 216 -13.44 23.48 -2.99
N TYR A 217 -13.89 23.14 -1.78
CA TYR A 217 -14.79 23.98 -1.00
C TYR A 217 -14.17 25.35 -0.65
N ARG A 218 -12.87 25.38 -0.31
CA ARG A 218 -12.14 26.60 0.05
C ARG A 218 -11.85 27.52 -1.14
N SER A 219 -11.77 26.98 -2.36
CA SER A 219 -11.53 27.76 -3.58
C SER A 219 -12.86 28.25 -4.16
N SER A 220 -12.99 29.56 -4.40
CA SER A 220 -14.23 30.12 -4.95
C SER A 220 -14.56 29.58 -6.35
N GLU A 221 -13.55 29.37 -7.21
CA GLU A 221 -13.74 28.79 -8.55
C GLU A 221 -14.18 27.32 -8.47
N LEU A 222 -13.57 26.54 -7.58
CA LEU A 222 -13.83 25.10 -7.47
C LEU A 222 -15.10 24.78 -6.66
N CYS A 223 -15.50 25.66 -5.75
CA CYS A 223 -16.69 25.47 -4.91
C CYS A 223 -17.96 25.45 -5.75
N GLU A 224 -18.04 26.29 -6.79
CA GLU A 224 -19.17 26.27 -7.73
C GLU A 224 -19.22 24.98 -8.56
N ILE A 225 -18.06 24.41 -8.89
CA ILE A 225 -17.94 23.09 -9.54
C ILE A 225 -18.39 22.00 -8.58
N LEU A 226 -17.95 22.03 -7.32
CA LEU A 226 -18.33 21.06 -6.29
C LEU A 226 -19.84 21.04 -6.07
N LYS A 227 -20.47 22.22 -5.94
CA LYS A 227 -21.94 22.35 -5.84
C LYS A 227 -22.64 21.75 -7.06
N SER A 228 -22.15 22.03 -8.26
CA SER A 228 -22.72 21.52 -9.50
C SER A 228 -22.55 19.99 -9.64
N LEU A 229 -21.57 19.38 -8.97
CA LEU A 229 -21.37 17.93 -8.97
C LEU A 229 -22.26 17.17 -7.98
N MET A 230 -23.00 17.85 -7.10
CA MET A 230 -23.84 17.20 -6.08
C MET A 230 -24.94 16.34 -6.71
N ASP A 231 -25.72 16.87 -7.66
CA ASP A 231 -26.82 16.12 -8.26
C ASP A 231 -26.34 14.93 -9.11
N PRO A 232 -25.32 15.06 -9.98
CA PRO A 232 -24.74 13.91 -10.67
C PRO A 232 -24.19 12.84 -9.72
N THR A 233 -23.57 13.27 -8.61
CA THR A 233 -23.01 12.36 -7.60
C THR A 233 -24.13 11.62 -6.87
N TRP A 234 -25.22 12.31 -6.52
CA TRP A 234 -26.41 11.68 -5.95
C TRP A 234 -26.95 10.62 -6.92
N VAL A 235 -27.09 10.92 -8.21
CA VAL A 235 -27.61 9.95 -9.18
C VAL A 235 -26.69 8.74 -9.33
N ALA A 236 -25.38 8.95 -9.36
CA ALA A 236 -24.40 7.87 -9.49
C ALA A 236 -24.30 6.98 -8.25
N THR A 237 -24.52 7.53 -7.05
CA THR A 237 -24.38 6.82 -5.77
C THR A 237 -25.71 6.38 -5.15
N GLY A 238 -26.81 6.98 -5.62
CA GLY A 238 -28.14 6.98 -5.01
C GLY A 238 -28.18 7.46 -3.56
N LEU A 239 -27.16 8.18 -3.10
CA LEU A 239 -27.11 8.77 -1.77
C LEU A 239 -27.35 10.28 -1.86
N LYS A 240 -28.51 10.72 -1.38
CA LYS A 240 -28.83 12.15 -1.34
C LYS A 240 -28.28 12.75 -0.06
N VAL A 241 -27.24 13.57 -0.17
CA VAL A 241 -26.65 14.34 0.92
C VAL A 241 -26.77 15.82 0.56
N ASP A 242 -27.11 16.65 1.53
CA ASP A 242 -27.03 18.10 1.32
C ASP A 242 -25.56 18.57 1.32
N PHE A 243 -25.31 19.69 0.64
CA PHE A 243 -23.96 20.21 0.43
C PHE A 243 -23.22 20.51 1.74
N GLU A 244 -23.89 21.16 2.69
CA GLU A 244 -23.29 21.54 3.98
C GLU A 244 -22.97 20.31 4.83
N THR A 245 -23.87 19.33 4.91
CA THR A 245 -23.62 18.06 5.59
C THR A 245 -22.44 17.33 4.96
N LEU A 246 -22.33 17.29 3.63
CA LEU A 246 -21.18 16.66 2.98
C LEU A 246 -19.87 17.30 3.44
N VAL A 247 -19.79 18.64 3.42
CA VAL A 247 -18.58 19.38 3.82
C VAL A 247 -18.27 19.18 5.29
N ASN A 248 -19.26 19.31 6.17
CA ASN A 248 -19.09 19.15 7.62
C ASN A 248 -18.61 17.73 7.99
N GLU A 249 -19.19 16.70 7.38
CA GLU A 249 -18.76 15.30 7.59
C GLU A 249 -17.36 15.05 7.03
N CYS A 250 -17.00 15.68 5.90
CA CYS A 250 -15.65 15.62 5.37
C CYS A 250 -14.63 16.27 6.31
N GLU A 251 -14.94 17.44 6.90
CA GLU A 251 -14.08 18.11 7.88
C GLU A 251 -13.91 17.27 9.14
N TRP A 252 -15.00 16.71 9.66
CA TRP A 252 -14.97 15.86 10.85
C TRP A 252 -14.13 14.60 10.63
N ALA A 253 -14.39 13.87 9.54
CA ALA A 253 -13.66 12.65 9.21
C ALA A 253 -12.18 12.95 8.91
N TYR A 254 -11.89 14.06 8.21
CA TYR A 254 -10.53 14.51 7.96
C TYR A 254 -9.80 14.78 9.28
N GLY A 255 -10.42 15.53 10.20
CA GLY A 255 -9.85 15.85 11.51
C GLY A 255 -9.50 14.60 12.31
N ARG A 256 -10.45 13.66 12.40
CA ARG A 256 -10.25 12.38 13.10
C ARG A 256 -9.10 11.56 12.53
N ILE A 257 -9.00 11.45 11.21
CA ILE A 257 -7.93 10.68 10.56
C ILE A 257 -6.59 11.43 10.69
N HIS A 258 -6.59 12.75 10.53
CA HIS A 258 -5.41 13.60 10.65
C HIS A 258 -4.82 13.59 12.07
N GLU A 259 -5.66 13.51 13.11
CA GLU A 259 -5.21 13.38 14.50
C GLU A 259 -4.52 12.05 14.77
N MET A 260 -4.83 11.00 14.01
CA MET A 260 -4.28 9.65 14.21
C MET A 260 -3.03 9.39 13.37
N ILE A 261 -3.03 9.78 12.09
CA ILE A 261 -1.98 9.38 11.14
C ILE A 261 -0.81 10.35 11.17
N SER A 262 0.40 9.79 11.20
CA SER A 262 1.62 10.56 11.01
C SER A 262 1.83 10.86 9.52
N VAL A 263 1.84 12.14 9.15
CA VAL A 263 2.13 12.59 7.77
C VAL A 263 3.28 13.58 7.85
N ASP A 264 4.46 13.15 7.43
CA ASP A 264 5.67 13.96 7.28
C ASP A 264 6.22 14.68 8.53
N ASP A 265 5.73 14.36 9.73
CA ASP A 265 6.28 14.90 10.98
C ASP A 265 7.63 14.23 11.31
N GLU A 266 8.72 15.01 11.25
CA GLU A 266 10.09 14.55 11.57
C GLU A 266 10.21 13.99 13.01
N ILE A 267 9.37 14.47 13.93
CA ILE A 267 9.36 14.07 15.34
C ILE A 267 8.92 12.60 15.49
N ASP A 268 7.93 12.19 14.70
CA ASP A 268 7.38 10.83 14.71
C ASP A 268 8.31 9.81 14.02
N ARG A 269 9.28 10.29 13.23
CA ARG A 269 10.27 9.45 12.53
C ARG A 269 11.55 9.21 13.33
N LYS A 270 11.77 9.95 14.43
CA LYS A 270 13.01 9.82 15.22
C LYS A 270 13.12 8.45 15.88
N LEU A 271 14.17 7.70 15.52
CA LEU A 271 14.51 6.40 16.10
C LEU A 271 14.77 6.53 17.61
N SER A 272 14.14 5.64 18.38
CA SER A 272 14.71 5.28 19.69
C SER A 272 16.10 4.70 19.45
N SER A 273 17.03 4.97 20.36
CA SER A 273 18.40 4.48 20.22
C SER A 273 18.99 4.20 21.59
N CYS A 274 19.89 3.21 21.61
CA CYS A 274 20.70 2.86 22.76
C CYS A 274 22.11 2.59 22.26
N SER A 275 23.14 2.99 22.99
CA SER A 275 24.54 2.88 22.55
C SER A 275 25.04 1.44 22.39
N VAL A 276 24.44 0.49 23.12
CA VAL A 276 24.85 -0.91 23.16
C VAL A 276 24.00 -1.77 22.22
N ILE A 277 22.78 -1.34 21.89
CA ILE A 277 21.84 -2.10 21.07
C ILE A 277 21.86 -1.59 19.62
N PRO A 278 21.98 -2.46 18.61
CA PRO A 278 21.95 -2.07 17.20
C PRO A 278 20.67 -1.29 16.83
N SER A 279 20.78 -0.38 15.86
CA SER A 279 19.61 0.37 15.36
C SER A 279 18.55 -0.52 14.74
N GLU A 280 18.96 -1.65 14.15
CA GLU A 280 18.08 -2.66 13.55
C GLU A 280 17.02 -3.18 14.53
N PHE A 281 17.36 -3.34 15.82
CA PHE A 281 16.38 -3.73 16.84
C PHE A 281 15.22 -2.74 16.92
N PHE A 282 15.52 -1.43 16.93
CA PHE A 282 14.49 -0.40 16.99
C PHE A 282 13.75 -0.27 15.66
N GLU A 283 14.42 -0.49 14.53
CA GLU A 283 13.75 -0.53 13.24
C GLU A 283 12.72 -1.65 13.19
N ASP A 284 13.10 -2.88 13.56
CA ASP A 284 12.22 -4.05 13.54
C ASP A 284 11.05 -3.89 14.51
N MET A 285 11.31 -3.44 15.74
CA MET A 285 10.28 -3.32 16.79
C MET A 285 9.31 -2.17 16.53
N GLU A 286 9.78 -1.07 15.92
CA GLU A 286 8.96 0.12 15.69
C GLU A 286 8.30 0.15 14.30
N CYS A 287 8.74 -0.67 13.32
CA CYS A 287 8.32 -0.56 11.91
C CYS A 287 6.80 -0.68 11.66
N LEU A 288 6.07 -1.35 12.54
CA LEU A 288 4.64 -1.61 12.36
C LEU A 288 3.78 -0.35 12.54
N TRP A 289 4.22 0.58 13.38
CA TRP A 289 3.46 1.78 13.76
C TRP A 289 4.22 3.09 13.50
N LYS A 290 5.54 3.05 13.43
CA LYS A 290 6.38 4.25 13.26
C LYS A 290 6.18 4.92 11.92
N GLY A 291 6.03 6.24 11.95
CA GLY A 291 5.74 7.04 10.76
C GLY A 291 4.38 6.72 10.12
N ARG A 292 3.53 5.93 10.80
CA ARG A 292 2.17 5.58 10.37
C ARG A 292 1.14 6.17 11.32
N VAL A 293 1.38 6.10 12.62
CA VAL A 293 0.54 6.67 13.68
C VAL A 293 1.32 7.76 14.41
N LYS A 294 0.66 8.87 14.76
CA LYS A 294 1.29 9.97 15.52
C LYS A 294 1.73 9.47 16.89
N ARG A 295 2.92 9.89 17.34
CA ARG A 295 3.54 9.39 18.58
C ARG A 295 2.62 9.49 19.81
N VAL A 296 1.82 10.56 19.91
CA VAL A 296 0.90 10.79 21.04
C VAL A 296 -0.07 9.63 21.33
N HIS A 297 -0.40 8.82 20.32
CA HIS A 297 -1.32 7.69 20.48
C HIS A 297 -0.62 6.36 20.73
N ILE A 298 0.71 6.33 20.66
CA ILE A 298 1.54 5.12 20.74
C ILE A 298 2.73 5.29 21.70
N GLU A 299 2.62 6.22 22.66
CA GLU A 299 3.70 6.52 23.61
C GLU A 299 4.01 5.32 24.51
N GLU A 300 3.00 4.51 24.82
CA GLU A 300 3.14 3.32 25.66
C GLU A 300 3.99 2.25 24.99
N GLU A 301 3.79 2.04 23.69
CA GLU A 301 4.54 1.10 22.84
C GLU A 301 5.99 1.55 22.69
N PHE A 302 6.23 2.84 22.44
CA PHE A 302 7.59 3.40 22.47
C PHE A 302 8.26 3.20 23.85
N ALA A 303 7.52 3.41 24.94
CA ALA A 303 8.04 3.21 26.29
C ALA A 303 8.33 1.74 26.56
N GLU A 304 7.55 0.81 26.03
CA GLU A 304 7.78 -0.63 26.14
C GLU A 304 9.02 -1.07 25.38
N VAL A 305 9.21 -0.62 24.13
CA VAL A 305 10.44 -0.84 23.37
C VAL A 305 11.65 -0.27 24.12
N GLY A 306 11.50 0.91 24.72
CA GLY A 306 12.53 1.51 25.57
C GLY A 306 12.88 0.66 26.80
N ARG A 307 11.88 0.14 27.52
CA ARG A 307 12.09 -0.77 28.66
C ARG A 307 12.76 -2.07 28.24
N ALA A 308 12.33 -2.67 27.13
CA ALA A 308 12.93 -3.89 26.58
C ALA A 308 14.38 -3.66 26.15
N ALA A 309 14.66 -2.55 25.45
CA ALA A 309 16.01 -2.17 25.07
C ALA A 309 16.91 -1.93 26.29
N GLN A 310 16.39 -1.33 27.36
CA GLN A 310 17.13 -1.14 28.60
C GLN A 310 17.45 -2.46 29.29
N ALA A 311 16.48 -3.37 29.39
CA ALA A 311 16.67 -4.70 29.97
C ALA A 311 17.72 -5.49 29.17
N LEU A 312 17.62 -5.49 27.84
CA LEU A 312 18.58 -6.14 26.96
C LEU A 312 19.97 -5.50 27.07
N SER A 313 20.05 -4.16 27.09
CA SER A 313 21.31 -3.44 27.26
C SER A 313 21.98 -3.79 28.57
N LEU A 314 21.22 -3.95 29.66
CA LEU A 314 21.75 -4.36 30.95
C LEU A 314 22.32 -5.78 30.88
N ALA A 315 21.57 -6.74 30.33
CA ALA A 315 22.06 -8.11 30.13
C ALA A 315 23.33 -8.17 29.27
N VAL A 316 23.37 -7.45 28.14
CA VAL A 316 24.57 -7.39 27.28
C VAL A 316 25.75 -6.76 28.03
N THR A 317 25.51 -5.71 28.82
CA THR A 317 26.56 -5.00 29.55
C THR A 317 27.11 -5.82 30.72
N GLU A 318 26.24 -6.50 31.46
CA GLU A 318 26.62 -7.26 32.65
C GLU A 318 27.21 -8.62 32.27
N ASP A 319 26.64 -9.31 31.28
CA ASP A 319 26.99 -10.70 31.00
C ASP A 319 27.98 -10.84 29.84
N PHE A 320 27.80 -10.08 28.77
CA PHE A 320 28.58 -10.25 27.54
C PHE A 320 29.77 -9.31 27.45
N LEU A 321 29.68 -8.05 27.90
CA LEU A 321 30.83 -7.13 27.87
C LEU A 321 32.02 -7.63 28.70
N PRO A 322 31.87 -8.28 29.86
CA PRO A 322 33.02 -8.85 30.57
C PRO A 322 33.68 -9.98 29.79
N ILE A 323 32.90 -10.80 29.09
CA ILE A 323 33.40 -11.87 28.21
C ILE A 323 34.20 -11.23 27.06
N ILE A 324 33.62 -10.24 26.37
CA ILE A 324 34.28 -9.51 25.28
C ILE A 324 35.53 -8.78 25.78
N SER A 325 35.49 -8.19 26.97
CA SER A 325 36.63 -7.48 27.56
C SER A 325 37.75 -8.44 27.95
N ARG A 326 37.43 -9.63 28.48
CA ARG A 326 38.39 -10.70 28.74
C ARG A 326 39.00 -11.21 27.44
N ILE A 327 38.18 -11.41 26.41
CA ILE A 327 38.65 -11.76 25.06
C ILE A 327 39.64 -10.70 24.55
N LYS A 328 39.25 -9.41 24.59
CA LYS A 328 40.08 -8.27 24.17
C LYS A 328 41.40 -8.17 24.97
N ALA A 329 41.34 -8.40 26.28
CA ALA A 329 42.52 -8.39 27.15
C ALA A 329 43.46 -9.58 26.88
N THR A 330 42.92 -10.74 26.52
CA THR A 330 43.70 -11.94 26.14
C THR A 330 44.34 -11.78 24.76
N THR A 331 43.72 -10.99 23.86
CA THR A 331 44.29 -10.60 22.57
C THR A 331 45.30 -9.43 22.63
N ALA A 332 45.53 -8.82 23.78
CA ALA A 332 46.64 -7.87 23.98
C ALA A 332 47.99 -8.64 24.01
N PRO A 333 49.09 -8.07 23.48
CA PRO A 333 50.08 -8.81 22.70
C PRO A 333 50.96 -9.75 23.54
N LEU A 334 50.54 -11.01 23.63
CA LEU A 334 51.42 -12.16 23.86
C LEU A 334 51.23 -13.14 22.70
N GLY A 335 51.82 -12.77 21.56
CA GLY A 335 51.87 -13.59 20.36
C GLY A 335 52.64 -14.90 20.63
N GLY A 336 51.93 -16.03 20.56
CA GLY A 336 52.55 -17.33 20.31
C GLY A 336 53.12 -17.41 18.89
N PRO A 337 54.01 -18.38 18.61
CA PRO A 337 54.90 -18.40 17.43
C PRO A 337 54.22 -18.56 16.06
N LYS A 338 52.88 -18.53 15.97
CA LYS A 338 52.10 -18.53 14.71
C LYS A 338 50.90 -17.55 14.67
N GLY A 339 50.94 -16.46 15.45
CA GLY A 339 50.42 -15.15 15.04
C GLY A 339 48.93 -14.91 14.68
N GLU A 340 48.03 -15.90 14.68
CA GLU A 340 46.60 -15.67 14.42
C GLU A 340 45.75 -16.31 15.54
N ILE A 341 45.10 -15.47 16.35
CA ILE A 341 44.09 -15.90 17.32
C ILE A 341 42.75 -15.93 16.57
N LEU A 342 42.18 -17.12 16.40
CA LEU A 342 40.87 -17.31 15.77
C LEU A 342 39.78 -17.04 16.83
N TYR A 343 38.95 -16.03 16.62
CA TYR A 343 37.72 -15.84 17.40
C TYR A 343 36.55 -16.44 16.62
N VAL A 344 35.83 -17.38 17.21
CA VAL A 344 34.77 -18.13 16.52
C VAL A 344 33.43 -17.96 17.23
N LEU A 345 32.44 -17.47 16.47
CA LEU A 345 31.04 -17.46 16.88
C LEU A 345 30.31 -18.51 16.05
N VAL A 346 29.78 -19.54 16.71
CA VAL A 346 28.97 -20.57 16.06
C VAL A 346 27.55 -20.44 16.58
N ASP A 347 26.63 -20.14 15.66
CA ASP A 347 25.20 -20.12 15.96
C ASP A 347 24.53 -21.38 15.42
N GLU A 348 24.11 -22.24 16.33
CA GLU A 348 23.29 -23.43 16.06
C GLU A 348 23.70 -24.28 14.84
N ILE A 349 24.88 -24.87 14.94
CA ILE A 349 25.42 -25.75 13.90
C ILE A 349 24.58 -27.03 13.72
N CYS A 350 24.60 -27.58 12.51
CA CYS A 350 23.95 -28.85 12.15
C CYS A 350 22.41 -28.87 12.21
N ARG A 351 21.72 -27.71 12.13
CA ARG A 351 20.23 -27.61 12.06
C ARG A 351 19.54 -28.40 10.93
N GLY A 352 20.24 -28.75 9.85
CA GLY A 352 19.65 -29.33 8.63
C GLY A 352 19.84 -30.85 8.44
N THR A 353 20.26 -31.59 9.46
CA THR A 353 20.53 -33.03 9.36
C THR A 353 19.85 -33.83 10.48
N GLU A 354 19.98 -35.15 10.44
CA GLU A 354 19.50 -36.04 11.50
C GLU A 354 20.10 -35.64 12.85
N THR A 355 19.25 -35.39 13.86
CA THR A 355 19.64 -34.82 15.16
C THR A 355 20.80 -35.58 15.81
N ALA A 356 20.75 -36.92 15.86
CA ALA A 356 21.80 -37.72 16.48
C ALA A 356 23.17 -37.55 15.79
N LYS A 357 23.20 -37.56 14.46
CA LYS A 357 24.44 -37.34 13.69
C LYS A 357 24.90 -35.89 13.79
N GLY A 358 23.97 -34.94 13.75
CA GLY A 358 24.23 -33.52 13.97
C GLY A 358 24.90 -33.27 15.31
N THR A 359 24.40 -33.87 16.39
CA THR A 359 24.98 -33.79 17.74
C THR A 359 26.41 -34.32 17.78
N CYS A 360 26.69 -35.48 17.19
CA CYS A 360 28.06 -36.04 17.14
C CYS A 360 29.02 -35.14 16.34
N ILE A 361 28.58 -34.58 15.22
CA ILE A 361 29.39 -33.66 14.41
C ILE A 361 29.66 -32.37 15.17
N ALA A 362 28.62 -31.77 15.77
CA ALA A 362 28.74 -30.57 16.59
C ALA A 362 29.71 -30.78 17.76
N GLY A 363 29.57 -31.89 18.49
CA GLY A 363 30.49 -32.26 19.58
C GLY A 363 31.93 -32.41 19.12
N SER A 364 32.17 -33.08 17.99
CA SER A 364 33.51 -33.21 17.40
C SER A 364 34.12 -31.86 17.00
N ILE A 365 33.31 -30.93 16.50
CA ILE A 365 33.75 -29.57 16.17
C ILE A 365 34.10 -28.80 17.43
N VAL A 366 33.26 -28.82 18.46
CA VAL A 366 33.53 -28.16 19.76
C VAL A 366 34.81 -28.69 20.39
N GLU A 367 35.01 -30.01 20.42
CA GLU A 367 36.22 -30.64 20.93
C GLU A 367 37.47 -30.22 20.13
N THR A 368 37.35 -30.11 18.81
CA THR A 368 38.44 -29.66 17.94
C THR A 368 38.79 -28.19 18.22
N LEU A 369 37.78 -27.32 18.40
CA LEU A 369 37.98 -25.91 18.71
C LEU A 369 38.67 -25.73 20.08
N ASP A 370 38.28 -26.50 21.10
CA ASP A 370 38.93 -26.50 22.42
C ASP A 370 40.39 -26.98 22.32
N LYS A 371 40.65 -28.07 21.59
CA LYS A 371 42.03 -28.60 21.37
C LYS A 371 42.94 -27.61 20.66
N ILE A 372 42.41 -26.82 19.73
CA ILE A 372 43.16 -25.76 19.03
C ILE A 372 43.46 -24.58 19.97
N GLY A 373 42.74 -24.44 21.08
CA GLY A 373 42.80 -23.27 21.95
C GLY A 373 42.08 -22.06 21.34
N CYS A 374 41.07 -22.31 20.52
CA CYS A 374 40.26 -21.27 19.90
C CYS A 374 39.40 -20.58 20.96
N LEU A 375 39.26 -19.26 20.85
CA LEU A 375 38.38 -18.50 21.70
C LEU A 375 37.04 -18.31 20.99
N GLY A 376 35.92 -18.63 21.64
CA GLY A 376 34.65 -18.57 20.94
C GLY A 376 33.42 -18.79 21.80
N ILE A 377 32.27 -18.52 21.21
CA ILE A 377 30.94 -18.80 21.77
C ILE A 377 30.22 -19.72 20.80
N VAL A 378 29.66 -20.81 21.34
CA VAL A 378 28.87 -21.78 20.58
C VAL A 378 27.48 -21.83 21.19
N SER A 379 26.45 -21.41 20.44
CA SER A 379 25.05 -21.64 20.80
C SER A 379 24.58 -22.96 20.18
N THR A 380 23.70 -23.68 20.87
CA THR A 380 23.17 -24.96 20.37
C THR A 380 21.81 -25.29 21.00
N HIS A 381 20.92 -25.89 20.22
CA HIS A 381 19.68 -26.52 20.70
C HIS A 381 19.83 -28.04 20.89
N LEU A 382 21.01 -28.60 20.59
CA LEU A 382 21.27 -30.04 20.62
C LEU A 382 21.63 -30.49 22.05
N HIS A 383 20.63 -30.73 22.90
CA HIS A 383 20.85 -31.12 24.31
C HIS A 383 21.73 -32.37 24.46
N GLY A 384 21.65 -33.32 23.52
CA GLY A 384 22.47 -34.54 23.57
C GLY A 384 23.99 -34.29 23.46
N ILE A 385 24.43 -33.07 23.12
CA ILE A 385 25.87 -32.73 23.07
C ILE A 385 26.50 -32.84 24.46
N PHE A 386 25.72 -32.59 25.52
CA PHE A 386 26.17 -32.66 26.90
C PHE A 386 26.33 -34.11 27.42
N ASP A 387 25.76 -35.08 26.69
CA ASP A 387 25.83 -36.50 27.04
C ASP A 387 26.94 -37.23 26.25
N LEU A 388 27.59 -36.54 25.31
CA LEU A 388 28.72 -37.07 24.56
C LEU A 388 30.00 -37.10 25.41
N PRO A 389 30.85 -38.12 25.28
CA PRO A 389 32.13 -38.20 25.97
C PRO A 389 33.19 -37.30 25.30
N LEU A 390 33.00 -35.97 25.36
CA LEU A 390 33.91 -34.99 24.77
C LEU A 390 35.10 -34.69 25.69
N ASP A 391 36.31 -34.64 25.14
CA ASP A 391 37.53 -34.19 25.84
C ASP A 391 37.66 -32.66 25.74
N THR A 392 36.78 -31.93 26.42
CA THR A 392 36.80 -30.45 26.49
C THR A 392 37.30 -29.98 27.86
N LYS A 393 38.50 -29.40 27.91
CA LYS A 393 39.17 -29.00 29.16
C LYS A 393 38.96 -27.53 29.52
N ASN A 394 38.68 -26.68 28.53
CA ASN A 394 38.51 -25.23 28.74
C ASN A 394 37.10 -24.74 28.37
N ALA A 395 36.13 -25.64 28.24
CA ALA A 395 34.75 -25.29 27.97
C ALA A 395 34.00 -24.94 29.26
N GLU A 396 33.36 -23.78 29.29
CA GLU A 396 32.40 -23.39 30.33
C GLU A 396 30.98 -23.46 29.74
N TYR A 397 30.07 -24.12 30.46
CA TYR A 397 28.67 -24.19 30.06
C TYR A 397 27.89 -23.01 30.61
N LYS A 398 27.16 -22.35 29.71
CA LYS A 398 26.27 -21.25 30.03
C LYS A 398 24.87 -21.54 29.53
N ALA A 399 23.88 -21.05 30.25
CA ALA A 399 22.47 -21.14 29.89
C ALA A 399 21.78 -19.78 30.02
N MET A 400 20.73 -19.57 29.24
CA MET A 400 19.85 -18.42 29.41
C MET A 400 18.90 -18.70 30.58
N ALA A 401 18.91 -17.84 31.59
CA ALA A 401 18.07 -18.00 32.76
C ALA A 401 16.59 -17.78 32.45
N THR A 402 15.73 -18.56 33.10
CA THR A 402 14.27 -18.50 33.02
C THR A 402 13.68 -18.24 34.40
N GLU A 403 12.53 -17.57 34.43
CA GLU A 403 11.74 -17.33 35.64
C GLU A 403 10.31 -17.81 35.41
N TYR A 404 9.70 -18.41 36.43
CA TYR A 404 8.31 -18.85 36.39
C TYR A 404 7.41 -17.77 36.98
N VAL A 405 6.64 -17.10 36.13
CA VAL A 405 5.76 -15.98 36.51
C VAL A 405 4.36 -16.26 35.98
N ASP A 406 3.36 -16.22 36.86
CA ASP A 406 1.93 -16.40 36.53
C ASP A 406 1.60 -17.67 35.74
N GLY A 407 2.29 -18.79 36.04
CA GLY A 407 2.07 -20.05 35.36
C GLY A 407 2.77 -20.19 34.00
N GLN A 408 3.69 -19.27 33.68
CA GLN A 408 4.45 -19.29 32.42
C GLN A 408 5.95 -19.14 32.67
N THR A 409 6.75 -19.90 31.94
CA THR A 409 8.21 -19.74 31.94
C THR A 409 8.60 -18.58 31.01
N LYS A 410 9.26 -17.57 31.57
CA LYS A 410 9.71 -16.38 30.84
C LYS A 410 11.25 -16.32 30.84
N PRO A 411 11.89 -16.08 29.68
CA PRO A 411 13.33 -15.85 29.64
C PRO A 411 13.67 -14.53 30.33
N THR A 412 14.69 -14.55 31.17
CA THR A 412 15.21 -13.36 31.86
C THR A 412 16.26 -12.61 31.04
N TRP A 413 16.71 -13.21 29.95
CA TRP A 413 17.80 -12.73 29.10
C TRP A 413 19.17 -12.63 29.79
N ARG A 414 19.29 -13.16 31.01
CA ARG A 414 20.57 -13.24 31.74
C ARG A 414 21.29 -14.55 31.43
N LEU A 415 22.61 -14.45 31.29
CA LEU A 415 23.47 -15.62 31.09
C LEU A 415 23.95 -16.15 32.45
N ILE A 416 23.59 -17.40 32.76
CA ILE A 416 23.97 -18.06 34.02
C ILE A 416 24.87 -19.27 33.77
N ASP A 417 25.60 -19.70 34.79
CA ASP A 417 26.39 -20.93 34.75
C ASP A 417 25.49 -22.16 34.70
N GLY A 418 25.83 -23.11 33.81
CA GLY A 418 25.18 -24.41 33.74
C GLY A 418 24.65 -24.77 32.37
N ILE A 419 23.80 -25.79 32.35
CA ILE A 419 23.22 -26.40 31.15
C ILE A 419 21.70 -26.30 31.23
N CYS A 420 21.07 -25.80 30.17
CA CYS A 420 19.61 -25.87 30.04
C CYS A 420 19.21 -27.14 29.26
N ARG A 421 18.43 -28.02 29.90
CA ARG A 421 17.80 -29.19 29.26
C ARG A 421 16.28 -29.04 29.11
N GLU A 422 15.75 -27.90 29.54
CA GLU A 422 14.33 -27.59 29.43
C GLU A 422 14.04 -27.04 28.03
N SER A 423 13.06 -27.62 27.34
CA SER A 423 12.58 -27.13 26.06
C SER A 423 11.26 -26.40 26.25
N LEU A 424 11.24 -25.11 25.90
CA LEU A 424 10.04 -24.29 25.95
C LEU A 424 9.15 -24.47 24.71
N ALA A 425 9.44 -25.45 23.84
CA ALA A 425 8.79 -25.58 22.53
C ALA A 425 7.25 -25.69 22.61
N PHE A 426 6.71 -26.48 23.55
CA PHE A 426 5.27 -26.61 23.74
C PHE A 426 4.63 -25.36 24.33
N GLU A 427 5.30 -24.70 25.29
CA GLU A 427 4.84 -23.43 25.86
C GLU A 427 4.84 -22.31 24.81
N THR A 428 5.87 -22.26 23.94
CA THR A 428 5.94 -21.33 22.82
C THR A 428 4.85 -21.61 21.80
N ALA A 429 4.64 -22.88 21.41
CA ALA A 429 3.55 -23.26 20.50
C ALA A 429 2.18 -22.80 20.99
N LYS A 430 1.91 -22.96 22.29
CA LYS A 430 0.67 -22.48 22.93
C LYS A 430 0.53 -20.97 22.84
N ARG A 431 1.63 -20.24 23.08
CA ARG A 431 1.67 -18.77 23.01
C ARG A 431 1.41 -18.24 21.60
N GLU A 432 1.93 -18.92 20.59
CA GLU A 432 1.71 -18.60 19.16
C GLU A 432 0.31 -19.01 18.65
N GLY A 433 -0.57 -19.48 19.55
CA GLY A 433 -1.98 -19.73 19.24
C GLY A 433 -2.27 -21.13 18.67
N ILE A 434 -1.36 -22.09 18.80
CA ILE A 434 -1.64 -23.48 18.44
C ILE A 434 -2.72 -24.04 19.39
N PRO A 435 -3.79 -24.67 18.88
CA PRO A 435 -4.86 -25.23 19.71
C PRO A 435 -4.34 -26.21 20.77
N GLU A 436 -4.84 -26.07 22.00
CA GLU A 436 -4.45 -26.90 23.16
C GLU A 436 -4.55 -28.40 22.90
N THR A 437 -5.55 -28.81 22.12
CA THR A 437 -5.78 -30.22 21.77
C THR A 437 -4.63 -30.80 20.93
N ILE A 438 -4.00 -30.00 20.08
CA ILE A 438 -2.83 -30.41 19.29
C ILE A 438 -1.60 -30.51 20.20
N ILE A 439 -1.43 -29.55 21.11
CA ILE A 439 -0.31 -29.51 22.05
C ILE A 439 -0.37 -30.70 23.00
N GLN A 440 -1.52 -30.97 23.61
CA GLN A 440 -1.72 -32.12 24.49
C GLN A 440 -1.39 -33.43 23.79
N ARG A 441 -1.80 -33.56 22.53
CA ARG A 441 -1.47 -34.75 21.73
C ARG A 441 0.03 -34.84 21.43
N ALA A 442 0.70 -33.72 21.18
CA ALA A 442 2.14 -33.68 20.93
C ALA A 442 2.93 -34.04 22.20
N GLU A 443 2.48 -33.61 23.38
CA GLU A 443 3.04 -34.01 24.67
C GLU A 443 2.92 -35.52 24.88
N ASP A 444 1.73 -36.10 24.67
CA ASP A 444 1.52 -37.56 24.80
C ASP A 444 2.46 -38.36 23.88
N LEU A 445 2.64 -37.88 22.64
CA LEU A 445 3.55 -38.48 21.66
C LEU A 445 5.01 -38.37 22.11
N TYR A 446 5.41 -37.22 22.65
CA TYR A 446 6.75 -37.01 23.19
C TYR A 446 7.03 -37.95 24.36
N PHE A 447 6.14 -38.02 25.35
CA PHE A 447 6.29 -38.92 26.48
C PHE A 447 6.33 -40.39 26.06
N SER A 448 5.49 -40.81 25.11
CA SER A 448 5.50 -42.21 24.64
C SER A 448 6.73 -42.59 23.80
N ALA A 449 7.30 -41.65 23.02
CA ALA A 449 8.45 -41.92 22.18
C ALA A 449 9.81 -41.85 22.92
N TYR A 450 9.89 -41.06 24.00
CA TYR A 450 11.16 -40.76 24.69
C TYR A 450 11.16 -41.15 26.19
N ALA A 451 10.17 -41.89 26.69
CA ALA A 451 10.08 -42.33 28.09
C ALA A 451 11.26 -43.20 28.59
N GLU A 452 12.03 -43.84 27.72
CA GLU A 452 13.13 -44.74 28.13
C GLU A 452 14.46 -44.02 28.46
N GLU A 453 14.62 -42.72 28.14
CA GLU A 453 15.87 -41.98 28.39
C GLU A 453 16.03 -41.44 29.83
N VAL A 454 15.07 -41.67 30.73
CA VAL A 454 15.06 -41.09 32.10
C VAL A 454 15.34 -42.14 33.21
N SER A 455 15.98 -43.28 32.91
CA SER A 455 16.38 -44.25 33.95
C SER A 455 17.89 -44.57 33.91
N PRO A 456 18.61 -44.57 35.05
CA PRO A 456 20.02 -44.94 35.07
C PRO A 456 20.19 -46.46 35.19
N GLU A 457 21.26 -46.94 34.55
CA GLU A 457 21.84 -48.29 34.64
C GLU A 457 21.16 -49.43 33.87
N ARG A 458 21.80 -49.84 32.76
CA ARG A 458 22.27 -51.22 32.58
C ARG A 458 23.31 -51.34 31.48
N VAL A 459 24.44 -51.92 31.90
CA VAL A 459 25.60 -52.29 31.10
C VAL A 459 25.30 -53.55 30.28
N GLU A 460 25.84 -53.52 29.06
CA GLU A 460 26.30 -54.64 28.22
C GLU A 460 25.40 -55.32 27.17
N GLU A 461 26.12 -55.60 26.08
CA GLU A 461 25.88 -56.51 24.96
C GLU A 461 24.87 -56.14 23.86
N ARG A 462 25.36 -55.41 22.84
CA ARG A 462 24.98 -55.73 21.45
C ARG A 462 26.17 -55.78 20.48
N LYS A 463 26.48 -57.05 20.17
CA LYS A 463 27.18 -57.67 19.04
C LYS A 463 27.40 -56.83 17.77
N LYS A 464 28.64 -56.93 17.29
CA LYS A 464 29.10 -56.79 15.89
C LYS A 464 28.22 -57.53 14.87
N VAL A 465 27.82 -56.84 13.80
CA VAL A 465 27.65 -57.33 12.41
C VAL A 465 27.71 -56.07 11.50
N SER A 466 28.82 -55.72 10.85
CA SER A 466 29.24 -56.09 9.47
C SER A 466 28.21 -55.81 8.36
N TYR A 467 28.55 -54.90 7.44
CA TYR A 467 28.48 -54.97 5.95
C TYR A 467 28.63 -53.52 5.44
N SER A 468 29.79 -53.09 4.93
CA SER A 468 30.36 -53.29 3.58
C SER A 468 29.74 -52.41 2.49
N GLY A 469 30.60 -51.61 1.85
CA GLY A 469 30.59 -51.42 0.40
C GLY A 469 29.94 -50.12 -0.09
N GLY A 470 30.76 -49.26 -0.72
CA GLY A 470 30.26 -48.22 -1.59
C GLY A 470 31.20 -47.03 -1.79
N ILE A 471 32.36 -47.25 -2.40
CA ILE A 471 33.18 -46.16 -2.96
C ILE A 471 32.49 -45.65 -4.22
N LEU A 472 32.29 -44.33 -4.33
CA LEU A 472 32.11 -43.64 -5.59
C LEU A 472 32.75 -42.26 -5.51
N ASN A 473 33.92 -42.15 -6.16
CA ASN A 473 34.54 -40.88 -6.52
C ASN A 473 33.71 -40.21 -7.62
N SER A 474 33.48 -38.90 -7.52
CA SER A 474 33.72 -38.04 -8.67
C SER A 474 33.97 -36.60 -8.21
N SER A 475 35.14 -36.13 -8.63
CA SER A 475 35.66 -34.77 -8.61
C SER A 475 34.86 -33.84 -9.52
N HIS A 476 34.72 -32.56 -9.15
CA HIS A 476 34.82 -31.46 -10.10
C HIS A 476 35.30 -30.18 -9.39
N GLU A 477 36.52 -29.77 -9.69
CA GLU A 477 37.01 -28.40 -9.49
C GLU A 477 36.47 -27.49 -10.61
N ALA A 478 36.14 -26.24 -10.27
CA ALA A 478 36.30 -25.10 -11.18
C ALA A 478 36.48 -23.78 -10.42
N HIS A 479 37.55 -23.09 -10.80
CA HIS A 479 38.22 -21.91 -10.28
C HIS A 479 37.58 -20.51 -10.58
N ILE A 480 37.76 -19.58 -9.61
CA ILE A 480 38.26 -18.16 -9.72
C ILE A 480 37.32 -17.07 -10.33
N PRO A 481 37.38 -15.73 -9.98
CA PRO A 481 38.00 -14.96 -8.87
C PRO A 481 37.07 -13.92 -8.15
N PRO A 482 37.54 -13.28 -7.06
CA PRO A 482 36.95 -12.06 -6.49
C PRO A 482 37.52 -10.77 -7.11
N ARG A 483 36.66 -9.78 -7.34
CA ARG A 483 37.04 -8.41 -7.74
C ARG A 483 37.01 -7.52 -6.50
N GLY A 484 38.17 -6.99 -6.13
CA GLY A 484 38.30 -6.00 -5.06
C GLY A 484 37.74 -4.64 -5.46
N THR A 485 37.32 -3.85 -4.48
CA THR A 485 37.35 -2.39 -4.56
C THR A 485 37.56 -1.83 -3.16
N THR A 486 38.68 -1.13 -3.03
CA THR A 486 39.12 -0.27 -1.93
C THR A 486 38.33 1.04 -1.89
N ALA A 487 37.87 1.44 -0.71
CA ALA A 487 37.77 2.84 -0.24
C ALA A 487 37.44 2.76 1.27
N GLY A 488 38.25 3.23 2.20
CA GLY A 488 39.02 4.48 2.19
C GLY A 488 38.24 5.52 2.99
N ALA A 489 38.22 5.35 4.31
CA ALA A 489 37.75 6.35 5.26
C ALA A 489 38.68 7.57 5.26
N LEU A 490 38.13 8.79 5.33
CA LEU A 490 38.65 9.82 6.23
C LEU A 490 37.65 10.97 6.47
N ASP A 491 37.84 11.56 7.64
CA ASP A 491 37.06 12.48 8.44
C ASP A 491 36.62 13.85 7.87
N HIS A 492 35.49 14.29 8.46
CA HIS A 492 35.12 15.64 8.93
C HIS A 492 35.87 16.88 8.41
N ASN A 493 35.09 17.83 7.88
CA ASN A 493 35.22 19.19 8.39
C ASN A 493 33.90 19.99 8.36
N THR A 494 33.69 20.68 9.47
CA THR A 494 32.51 21.42 9.91
C THR A 494 32.39 22.75 9.15
N ASN A 495 31.18 23.08 8.66
CA ASN A 495 30.75 24.48 8.54
C ASN A 495 29.22 24.56 8.53
N SER A 496 28.68 24.86 9.71
CA SER A 496 27.29 25.20 9.95
C SER A 496 26.95 26.57 9.35
N GLY A 497 26.61 26.60 8.07
CA GLY A 497 25.88 27.71 7.47
C GLY A 497 24.40 27.55 7.79
N LYS A 498 23.78 28.55 8.43
CA LYS A 498 22.33 28.67 8.52
C LYS A 498 21.77 28.64 7.09
N VAL A 499 21.17 27.53 6.68
CA VAL A 499 20.55 27.39 5.36
C VAL A 499 19.20 28.08 5.41
N GLU A 500 19.12 29.26 4.79
CA GLU A 500 17.85 29.94 4.54
C GLU A 500 16.90 29.00 3.78
N VAL A 501 15.68 28.86 4.30
CA VAL A 501 14.60 28.11 3.66
C VAL A 501 14.16 28.95 2.48
N ILE A 502 14.29 28.43 1.25
CA ILE A 502 13.71 29.05 0.05
C ILE A 502 12.19 29.00 0.21
N GLU A 503 11.57 30.12 0.60
CA GLU A 503 10.11 30.20 0.69
C GLU A 503 9.51 30.34 -0.72
N ARG A 504 8.46 29.55 -1.01
CA ARG A 504 7.79 29.54 -2.33
C ARG A 504 7.37 30.95 -2.79
N LYS A 505 6.95 31.81 -1.85
CA LYS A 505 6.54 33.19 -2.13
C LYS A 505 7.68 34.06 -2.65
N ASP A 506 8.90 33.81 -2.19
CA ASP A 506 10.07 34.57 -2.64
C ASP A 506 10.42 34.24 -4.09
N VAL A 507 10.32 32.95 -4.45
CA VAL A 507 10.50 32.47 -5.83
C VAL A 507 9.42 33.06 -6.75
N GLU A 508 8.15 33.05 -6.32
CA GLU A 508 7.02 33.63 -7.06
C GLU A 508 7.21 35.14 -7.30
N SER A 509 7.60 35.88 -6.26
CA SER A 509 7.88 37.32 -6.35
C SER A 509 9.04 37.60 -7.31
N ALA A 510 10.12 36.82 -7.23
CA ALA A 510 11.26 36.94 -8.14
C ALA A 510 10.86 36.68 -9.60
N ILE A 511 10.11 35.60 -9.87
CA ILE A 511 9.61 35.27 -11.22
C ILE A 511 8.75 36.42 -11.75
N THR A 512 7.82 36.91 -10.95
CA THR A 512 6.90 37.99 -11.36
C THR A 512 7.67 39.25 -11.74
N ILE A 513 8.63 39.68 -10.91
CA ILE A 513 9.44 40.88 -11.18
C ILE A 513 10.29 40.72 -12.46
N ILE A 514 10.93 39.57 -12.63
CA ILE A 514 11.82 39.29 -13.77
C ILE A 514 11.01 39.26 -15.07
N CYS A 515 9.92 38.49 -15.10
CA CYS A 515 9.10 38.29 -16.29
C CYS A 515 8.30 39.55 -16.65
N GLN A 516 7.71 40.24 -15.67
CA GLN A 516 6.89 41.42 -15.93
C GLN A 516 7.71 42.55 -16.57
N ARG A 517 8.97 42.74 -16.15
CA ARG A 517 9.89 43.71 -16.79
C ARG A 517 10.11 43.38 -18.27
N LYS A 518 10.33 42.11 -18.60
CA LYS A 518 10.60 41.66 -19.98
C LYS A 518 9.36 41.70 -20.87
N LEU A 519 8.20 41.33 -20.32
CA LEU A 519 6.93 41.41 -21.05
C LEU A 519 6.56 42.87 -21.37
N ILE A 520 6.79 43.81 -20.45
CA ILE A 520 6.61 45.25 -20.71
C ILE A 520 7.49 45.71 -21.88
N GLU A 521 8.75 45.26 -21.96
CA GLU A 521 9.66 45.58 -23.05
C GLU A 521 9.18 45.03 -24.41
N LEU A 522 8.73 43.77 -24.43
CA LEU A 522 8.25 43.09 -25.63
C LEU A 522 6.92 43.66 -26.14
N TYR A 523 5.99 43.98 -25.24
CA TYR A 523 4.67 44.51 -25.61
C TYR A 523 4.65 46.02 -25.86
N LYS A 524 5.58 46.82 -25.32
CA LYS A 524 5.68 48.25 -25.68
C LYS A 524 5.93 48.51 -27.18
N GLN A 525 6.37 47.50 -27.94
CA GLN A 525 6.55 47.60 -29.40
C GLN A 525 5.27 47.32 -30.22
N LYS A 526 4.17 46.85 -29.61
CA LYS A 526 2.87 46.63 -30.26
C LYS A 526 1.77 47.34 -29.44
N SER A 527 0.88 48.07 -30.10
CA SER A 527 -0.03 49.06 -29.49
C SER A 527 -0.66 48.68 -28.13
N THR A 528 -0.75 49.66 -27.25
CA THR A 528 -1.36 49.64 -25.91
C THR A 528 -2.83 49.23 -25.89
N SER A 529 -3.15 48.18 -25.13
CA SER A 529 -4.16 48.13 -24.05
C SER A 529 -4.16 46.72 -23.44
N GLU A 530 -4.14 46.63 -22.10
CA GLU A 530 -3.91 45.44 -21.25
C GLU A 530 -2.44 45.04 -21.03
N LEU A 531 -1.82 45.66 -20.03
CA LEU A 531 -0.61 45.12 -19.40
C LEU A 531 -1.01 43.87 -18.62
N LEU A 532 -0.85 42.69 -19.21
CA LEU A 532 -1.02 41.41 -18.52
C LEU A 532 -0.01 41.32 -17.36
N ALA A 533 -0.49 41.46 -16.13
CA ALA A 533 0.30 41.10 -14.96
C ALA A 533 0.66 39.61 -15.06
N VAL A 534 1.91 39.25 -14.77
CA VAL A 534 2.31 37.84 -14.70
C VAL A 534 1.65 37.25 -13.47
N GLN A 535 0.54 36.55 -13.65
CA GLN A 535 -0.11 35.80 -12.59
C GLN A 535 0.52 34.41 -12.55
N CYS A 536 1.41 34.19 -11.59
CA CYS A 536 1.95 32.86 -11.32
C CYS A 536 0.89 32.03 -10.60
N VAL A 537 0.66 30.81 -11.07
CA VAL A 537 -0.23 29.84 -10.44
C VAL A 537 0.62 28.71 -9.88
N THR A 538 0.29 28.28 -8.66
CA THR A 538 0.96 27.16 -8.00
C THR A 538 0.26 25.85 -8.34
N ILE A 539 1.03 24.79 -8.55
CA ILE A 539 0.56 23.41 -8.56
C ILE A 539 1.23 22.72 -7.37
N GLY A 540 0.45 22.53 -6.31
CA GLY A 540 0.83 21.87 -5.07
C GLY A 540 1.05 20.36 -5.24
N ALA A 541 1.46 19.69 -4.16
CA ALA A 541 1.51 18.23 -4.14
C ALA A 541 0.09 17.69 -4.38
N ARG A 542 -0.06 16.70 -5.27
CA ARG A 542 -1.36 16.07 -5.60
C ARG A 542 -2.38 17.00 -6.27
N GLU A 543 -1.92 18.10 -6.86
CA GLU A 543 -2.71 18.98 -7.73
C GLU A 543 -2.28 18.83 -9.19
N GLN A 544 -3.17 19.13 -10.12
CA GLN A 544 -2.97 19.14 -11.57
C GLN A 544 -3.19 20.56 -12.11
N PRO A 545 -2.56 20.92 -13.24
CA PRO A 545 -2.86 22.18 -13.91
C PRO A 545 -4.33 22.19 -14.38
N PRO A 546 -4.98 23.36 -14.43
CA PRO A 546 -6.35 23.47 -14.92
C PRO A 546 -6.46 23.17 -16.41
N PRO A 547 -7.65 22.77 -16.90
CA PRO A 547 -7.91 22.55 -18.32
C PRO A 547 -7.63 23.75 -19.22
N SER A 548 -7.69 24.98 -18.68
CA SER A 548 -7.36 26.22 -19.41
C SER A 548 -5.91 26.27 -19.91
N THR A 549 -5.03 25.39 -19.42
CA THR A 549 -3.63 25.27 -19.87
C THR A 549 -3.48 24.40 -21.14
N ILE A 550 -4.52 23.68 -21.55
CA ILE A 550 -4.47 22.78 -22.71
C ILE A 550 -4.22 23.59 -23.99
N GLY A 551 -3.13 23.28 -24.70
CA GLY A 551 -2.74 23.97 -25.94
C GLY A 551 -2.13 25.36 -25.74
N ALA A 552 -1.92 25.79 -24.50
CA ALA A 552 -1.26 27.04 -24.17
C ALA A 552 0.25 26.83 -23.96
N SER A 553 1.07 27.77 -24.44
CA SER A 553 2.50 27.77 -24.12
C SER A 553 2.70 28.27 -22.69
N CYS A 554 3.33 27.44 -21.87
CA CYS A 554 3.57 27.69 -20.45
C CYS A 554 5.06 27.74 -20.15
N VAL A 555 5.45 28.64 -19.26
CA VAL A 555 6.74 28.58 -18.55
C VAL A 555 6.45 28.07 -17.14
N TYR A 556 7.20 27.06 -16.69
CA TYR A 556 7.03 26.48 -15.37
C TYR A 556 8.36 26.40 -14.62
N VAL A 557 8.30 26.52 -13.29
CA VAL A 557 9.41 26.37 -12.36
C VAL A 557 9.05 25.27 -11.38
N MET A 558 9.80 24.18 -11.40
CA MET A 558 9.66 23.06 -10.48
C MET A 558 10.58 23.25 -9.27
N LEU A 559 9.98 23.18 -8.08
CA LEU A 559 10.66 23.19 -6.78
C LEU A 559 11.06 21.76 -6.43
N ARG A 560 12.35 21.45 -6.49
CA ARG A 560 12.87 20.10 -6.21
C ARG A 560 13.14 19.91 -4.71
N PRO A 561 13.07 18.66 -4.19
CA PRO A 561 13.40 18.35 -2.80
C PRO A 561 14.85 18.69 -2.41
N ASP A 562 15.78 18.68 -3.37
CA ASP A 562 17.19 19.06 -3.20
C ASP A 562 17.42 20.58 -3.14
N LYS A 563 16.34 21.36 -2.95
CA LYS A 563 16.32 22.83 -2.91
C LYS A 563 16.79 23.51 -4.21
N ARG A 564 16.86 22.78 -5.33
CA ARG A 564 17.17 23.35 -6.64
C ARG A 564 15.90 23.70 -7.40
N LEU A 565 15.99 24.74 -8.22
CA LEU A 565 14.94 25.09 -9.17
C LEU A 565 15.22 24.46 -10.53
N TYR A 566 14.18 23.99 -11.18
CA TYR A 566 14.20 23.64 -12.60
C TYR A 566 13.23 24.55 -13.34
N VAL A 567 13.70 25.26 -14.36
CA VAL A 567 12.86 26.08 -15.24
C VAL A 567 12.64 25.33 -16.55
N GLY A 568 11.42 25.34 -17.07
CA GLY A 568 11.09 24.71 -18.34
C GLY A 568 9.96 25.39 -19.10
N VAL A 569 9.89 25.09 -20.39
CA VAL A 569 8.77 25.43 -21.27
C VAL A 569 8.02 24.18 -21.70
N THR A 570 6.70 24.27 -21.83
CA THR A 570 5.87 23.20 -22.38
C THR A 570 4.58 23.75 -22.98
N ASP A 571 4.05 23.05 -23.98
CA ASP A 571 2.69 23.27 -24.53
C ASP A 571 1.70 22.20 -23.99
N ASP A 572 2.21 21.24 -23.22
CA ASP A 572 1.46 20.20 -22.49
C ASP A 572 1.94 20.20 -21.04
N LEU A 573 1.30 21.03 -20.20
CA LEU A 573 1.70 21.21 -18.81
C LEU A 573 1.34 19.99 -17.96
N GLU A 574 0.17 19.40 -18.18
CA GLU A 574 -0.30 18.20 -17.47
C GLU A 574 0.65 17.03 -17.68
N GLY A 575 0.98 16.72 -18.95
CA GLY A 575 1.93 15.65 -19.27
C GLY A 575 3.31 15.91 -18.69
N ARG A 576 3.75 17.16 -18.63
CA ARG A 576 5.06 17.52 -18.07
C ARG A 576 5.11 17.40 -16.55
N VAL A 577 4.06 17.83 -15.84
CA VAL A 577 3.93 17.63 -14.38
C VAL A 577 3.95 16.14 -14.05
N ARG A 578 3.14 15.33 -14.77
CA ARG A 578 3.10 13.87 -14.61
C ARG A 578 4.48 13.21 -14.84
N ALA A 579 5.19 13.61 -15.90
CA ALA A 579 6.50 13.05 -16.23
C ALA A 579 7.61 13.40 -15.22
N HIS A 580 7.51 14.54 -14.53
CA HIS A 580 8.43 14.86 -13.44
C HIS A 580 8.09 14.10 -12.17
N ARG A 581 6.81 14.01 -11.81
CA ARG A 581 6.35 13.29 -10.62
C ARG A 581 6.53 11.77 -10.70
N SER A 582 6.61 11.21 -11.90
CA SER A 582 6.90 9.78 -12.09
C SER A 582 8.36 9.41 -11.79
N LYS A 583 9.25 10.38 -11.56
CA LYS A 583 10.65 10.12 -11.21
C LYS A 583 10.77 9.85 -9.70
N GLU A 584 11.72 9.00 -9.35
CA GLU A 584 12.02 8.67 -7.96
C GLU A 584 12.30 9.92 -7.12
N GLY A 585 11.69 10.01 -5.95
CA GLY A 585 11.80 11.16 -5.04
C GLY A 585 11.03 12.42 -5.45
N MET A 586 10.34 12.44 -6.60
CA MET A 586 9.71 13.67 -7.15
C MET A 586 8.17 13.67 -7.09
N HIS A 587 7.55 12.65 -6.48
CA HIS A 587 6.10 12.47 -6.43
C HIS A 587 5.34 13.68 -5.83
N ASN A 588 5.91 14.34 -4.82
CA ASN A 588 5.34 15.53 -4.17
C ASN A 588 5.95 16.84 -4.68
N ALA A 589 6.65 16.83 -5.82
CA ALA A 589 7.21 18.05 -6.40
C ALA A 589 6.10 19.07 -6.70
N SER A 590 6.40 20.32 -6.37
CA SER A 590 5.50 21.45 -6.59
C SER A 590 6.02 22.35 -7.70
N PHE A 591 5.10 23.03 -8.37
CA PHE A 591 5.38 23.82 -9.55
C PHE A 591 4.79 25.21 -9.41
N LEU A 592 5.44 26.19 -10.00
CA LEU A 592 4.89 27.50 -10.34
C LEU A 592 4.81 27.58 -11.84
N TYR A 593 3.74 28.10 -12.41
CA TYR A 593 3.66 28.32 -13.86
C TYR A 593 2.92 29.60 -14.20
N PHE A 594 3.10 30.06 -15.42
CA PHE A 594 2.31 31.12 -16.02
C PHE A 594 2.19 30.90 -17.54
N ILE A 595 1.06 31.33 -18.10
CA ILE A 595 0.74 31.19 -19.52
C ILE A 595 1.35 32.36 -20.30
N VAL A 596 1.84 32.10 -21.51
CA VAL A 596 2.41 33.13 -22.41
C VAL A 596 1.91 32.98 -23.84
N GLN A 597 1.96 34.08 -24.61
CA GLN A 597 1.54 34.12 -26.01
C GLN A 597 2.58 33.47 -26.94
N GLY A 598 2.59 32.14 -26.94
CA GLY A 598 3.35 31.32 -27.88
C GLY A 598 4.78 30.97 -27.45
N LYS A 599 5.28 29.91 -28.06
CA LYS A 599 6.53 29.23 -27.69
C LYS A 599 7.78 30.10 -27.77
N SER A 600 7.85 31.02 -28.72
CA SER A 600 9.01 31.91 -28.86
C SER A 600 9.18 32.84 -27.65
N ILE A 601 8.07 33.35 -27.10
CA ILE A 601 8.11 34.22 -25.91
C ILE A 601 8.43 33.36 -24.68
N ALA A 602 7.85 32.16 -24.58
CA ALA A 602 8.17 31.20 -23.53
C ALA A 602 9.68 30.90 -23.45
N CYS A 603 10.34 30.57 -24.56
CA CYS A 603 11.78 30.28 -24.58
C CYS A 603 12.64 31.49 -24.18
N GLN A 604 12.24 32.71 -24.56
CA GLN A 604 12.94 33.92 -24.12
C GLN A 604 12.82 34.12 -22.60
N LEU A 605 11.64 33.90 -22.04
CA LEU A 605 11.40 34.04 -20.60
C LEU A 605 12.05 32.91 -19.78
N GLU A 606 12.08 31.67 -20.29
CA GLU A 606 12.84 30.57 -19.71
C GLU A 606 14.33 30.93 -19.61
N THR A 607 14.92 31.38 -20.73
CA THR A 607 16.34 31.81 -20.76
C THR A 607 16.59 32.97 -19.81
N LEU A 608 15.67 33.93 -19.72
CA LEU A 608 15.74 35.05 -18.79
C LEU A 608 15.73 34.57 -17.34
N LEU A 609 14.81 33.68 -16.97
CA LEU A 609 14.68 33.14 -15.62
C LEU A 609 15.91 32.32 -15.22
N ILE A 610 16.41 31.43 -16.09
CA ILE A 610 17.62 30.64 -15.84
C ILE A 610 18.83 31.54 -15.52
N ASN A 611 18.95 32.68 -16.19
CA ASN A 611 20.06 33.60 -15.99
C ASN A 611 19.89 34.57 -14.81
N GLN A 612 18.65 34.90 -14.43
CA GLN A 612 18.39 35.93 -13.41
C GLN A 612 18.02 35.38 -12.03
N LEU A 613 17.46 34.17 -11.92
CA LEU A 613 17.14 33.54 -10.63
C LEU A 613 18.40 33.31 -9.76
N PRO A 614 19.55 32.87 -10.29
CA PRO A 614 20.79 32.75 -9.50
C PRO A 614 21.26 34.09 -8.92
N ASN A 615 21.09 35.20 -9.66
CA ASN A 615 21.43 36.54 -9.18
C ASN A 615 20.49 37.04 -8.07
N LYS A 616 19.37 36.33 -7.85
CA LYS A 616 18.40 36.59 -6.78
C LYS A 616 18.54 35.63 -5.60
N GLY A 617 19.53 34.72 -5.63
CA GLY A 617 19.80 33.79 -4.53
C GLY A 617 19.12 32.42 -4.66
N PHE A 618 18.65 32.04 -5.85
CA PHE A 618 17.94 30.77 -6.09
C PHE A 618 18.67 29.78 -7.01
#